data_AF-A0A3D3VXM1-F1
#
_entry.id   AF-A0A3D3VXM1-F1
#
_cell.length_a   1.000
_cell.length_b   1.000
_cell.length_c   1.000
_cell.angle_alpha   90.00
_cell.angle_beta   90.00
_cell.angle_gamma   90.00
#
_symmetry.space_group_name_H-M   'P 1'
#
loop_
_entity.id
_entity.type
_entity.pdbx_description
1 polymer ?
#
loop_
_entity_poly.entity_id
_entity_poly.type
_entity_poly.pdbx_seq_one_letter_code
_entity_poly.pdbx_strand_id
1 'polypeptide(L)'
;METLKKPNLFWDIDRDKLDPASHGDFIVKRILERGDIEDFKWAVDQYGRDFVAEVFSKNSEKFDLKSNNFWCFYFNLDKSKCIRKQSTKKQSPFWRR
;
A
#
# COMPACT_ATOMS: atom_id res chain seq x y z
N MET A 1 13.79 -4.99 -14.31
CA MET A 1 13.66 -5.59 -12.97
C MET A 1 12.24 -6.05 -12.81
N GLU A 2 12.00 -7.32 -12.50
CA GLU A 2 10.64 -7.87 -12.43
C GLU A 2 10.07 -7.68 -11.02
N THR A 3 9.53 -6.49 -10.74
CA THR A 3 8.88 -6.13 -9.47
C THR A 3 7.90 -7.22 -8.98
N LEU A 4 7.18 -7.86 -9.89
CA LEU A 4 6.21 -8.92 -9.60
C LEU A 4 6.83 -10.23 -9.08
N LYS A 5 8.14 -10.45 -9.28
CA LYS A 5 8.84 -11.64 -8.81
C LYS A 5 9.49 -11.46 -7.44
N LYS A 6 9.51 -10.22 -6.90
CA LYS A 6 10.15 -9.88 -5.64
C LYS A 6 9.43 -10.57 -4.45
N PRO A 7 10.10 -11.49 -3.72
CA PRO A 7 9.46 -12.24 -2.63
C PRO A 7 9.08 -11.33 -1.45
N ASN A 8 9.84 -10.27 -1.17
CA ASN A 8 9.52 -9.31 -0.10
C ASN A 8 8.17 -8.60 -0.31
N LEU A 9 7.69 -8.48 -1.56
CA LEU A 9 6.39 -7.90 -1.88
C LEU A 9 5.25 -8.92 -1.79
N PHE A 10 5.48 -10.15 -2.28
CA PHE A 10 4.43 -11.13 -2.57
C PHE A 10 4.66 -12.50 -1.90
N TRP A 11 5.34 -12.55 -0.75
CA TRP A 11 5.67 -13.79 -0.04
C TRP A 11 4.44 -14.63 0.37
N ASP A 12 3.28 -14.00 0.53
CA ASP A 12 2.05 -14.62 1.06
C ASP A 12 1.02 -15.00 -0.01
N ILE A 13 1.36 -14.86 -1.30
CA ILE A 13 0.46 -15.21 -2.41
C ILE A 13 1.11 -16.14 -3.42
N ASP A 14 0.26 -16.84 -4.17
CA ASP A 14 0.67 -17.60 -5.34
C ASP A 14 0.95 -16.65 -6.52
N ARG A 15 2.23 -16.47 -6.84
CA ARG A 15 2.70 -15.52 -7.85
C ARG A 15 2.26 -15.90 -9.27
N ASP A 16 2.01 -17.17 -9.54
CA ASP A 16 1.60 -17.64 -10.86
C ASP A 16 0.16 -17.21 -11.19
N LYS A 17 -0.60 -16.79 -10.17
CA LYS A 17 -1.97 -16.25 -10.30
C LYS A 17 -2.02 -14.72 -10.27
N LEU A 18 -0.89 -14.05 -10.08
CA LEU A 18 -0.82 -12.60 -10.01
C LEU A 18 -0.84 -11.99 -11.42
N ASP A 19 -2.02 -11.60 -11.87
CA ASP A 19 -2.18 -10.84 -13.12
C ASP A 19 -2.13 -9.32 -12.86
N PRO A 20 -1.16 -8.58 -13.46
CA PRO A 20 -1.04 -7.14 -13.30
C PRO A 20 -2.25 -6.34 -13.78
N ALA A 21 -2.98 -6.83 -14.77
CA ALA A 21 -4.14 -6.12 -15.32
C ALA A 21 -5.33 -6.18 -14.36
N SER A 22 -5.62 -7.35 -13.78
CA SER A 22 -6.74 -7.53 -12.86
C SER A 22 -6.42 -7.19 -11.39
N HIS A 23 -5.15 -7.24 -10.98
CA HIS A 23 -4.76 -7.06 -9.56
C HIS A 23 -4.03 -5.73 -9.27
N GLY A 24 -4.21 -4.70 -10.10
CA GLY A 24 -3.52 -3.41 -9.97
C GLY A 24 -3.60 -2.79 -8.57
N ASP A 25 -4.80 -2.69 -8.00
CA ASP A 25 -5.01 -2.16 -6.63
C ASP A 25 -4.17 -2.90 -5.58
N PHE A 26 -4.13 -4.23 -5.64
CA PHE A 26 -3.38 -5.07 -4.72
C PHE A 26 -1.87 -4.89 -4.88
N ILE A 27 -1.40 -4.91 -6.13
CA ILE A 27 0.02 -4.76 -6.46
C ILE A 27 0.54 -3.40 -6.03
N VAL A 28 -0.16 -2.32 -6.40
CA VAL A 28 0.21 -0.96 -6.02
C VAL A 28 0.23 -0.81 -4.51
N LYS A 29 -0.80 -1.31 -3.81
CA LYS A 29 -0.82 -1.26 -2.35
C LYS A 29 0.41 -1.95 -1.75
N ARG A 30 0.80 -3.13 -2.26
CA ARG A 30 2.00 -3.84 -1.79
C ARG A 30 3.29 -3.06 -1.99
N ILE A 31 3.43 -2.44 -3.15
CA ILE A 31 4.59 -1.60 -3.48
C ILE A 31 4.66 -0.41 -2.54
N LEU A 32 3.54 0.28 -2.29
CA LEU A 32 3.51 1.43 -1.38
C LEU A 32 3.79 1.04 0.09
N GLU A 33 3.49 -0.19 0.50
CA GLU A 33 3.76 -0.68 1.86
C GLU A 33 5.19 -1.19 2.05
N ARG A 34 5.78 -1.84 1.03
CA ARG A 34 7.01 -2.65 1.20
C ARG A 34 8.04 -2.51 0.08
N GLY A 35 7.69 -1.82 -0.99
CA GLY A 35 8.53 -1.68 -2.18
C GLY A 35 9.64 -0.66 -2.00
N ASP A 36 10.61 -0.74 -2.91
CA ASP A 36 11.66 0.27 -3.06
C ASP A 36 11.29 1.29 -4.15
N ILE A 37 12.23 2.20 -4.44
CA ILE A 37 12.05 3.27 -5.43
C ILE A 37 11.83 2.69 -6.83
N GLU A 38 12.45 1.56 -7.15
CA GLU A 38 12.34 0.93 -8.47
C GLU A 38 10.98 0.29 -8.66
N ASP A 39 10.45 -0.35 -7.61
CA ASP A 39 9.09 -0.90 -7.60
C ASP A 39 8.04 0.20 -7.73
N PHE A 40 8.24 1.31 -7.01
CA PHE A 40 7.37 2.47 -7.12
C PHE A 40 7.39 3.06 -8.54
N LYS A 41 8.59 3.22 -9.12
CA LYS A 41 8.73 3.67 -10.51
C LYS A 41 8.01 2.74 -11.48
N TRP A 42 8.19 1.42 -11.33
CA TRP A 42 7.47 0.43 -12.13
C TRP A 42 5.95 0.59 -12.00
N ALA A 43 5.41 0.78 -10.80
CA ALA A 43 3.97 0.97 -10.59
C ALA A 43 3.45 2.23 -11.31
N VAL A 44 4.21 3.34 -11.24
CA VAL A 44 3.85 4.59 -11.93
C VAL A 44 3.93 4.41 -13.45
N ASP A 45 4.94 3.72 -13.96
CA ASP A 45 5.11 3.46 -15.39
C ASP A 45 4.01 2.54 -15.94
N GLN A 46 3.54 1.57 -15.14
CA GLN A 46 2.49 0.61 -15.57
C GLN A 46 1.07 1.15 -15.42
N TYR A 47 0.75 1.79 -14.29
CA TYR A 47 -0.63 2.16 -13.97
C TYR A 47 -0.90 3.67 -14.05
N GLY A 48 0.15 4.48 -14.12
CA GLY A 48 0.06 5.93 -14.05
C GLY A 48 0.03 6.47 -12.62
N ARG A 49 0.56 7.68 -12.45
CA ARG A 49 0.67 8.33 -11.13
C ARG A 49 -0.69 8.53 -10.45
N ASP A 50 -1.71 8.88 -11.21
CA ASP A 50 -3.04 9.20 -10.68
C ASP A 50 -3.73 7.96 -10.11
N PHE A 51 -3.62 6.82 -10.80
CA PHE A 51 -4.11 5.54 -10.29
C PHE A 51 -3.39 5.14 -9.00
N VAL A 52 -2.06 5.30 -8.95
CA VAL A 52 -1.28 4.99 -7.75
C VAL A 52 -1.70 5.87 -6.56
N ALA A 53 -1.92 7.17 -6.80
CA ALA A 53 -2.41 8.11 -5.80
C ALA A 53 -3.84 7.78 -5.33
N GLU A 54 -4.69 7.30 -6.24
CA GLU A 54 -6.05 6.87 -5.93
C GLU A 54 -6.05 5.61 -5.05
N VAL A 55 -5.25 4.59 -5.39
CA VAL A 55 -5.10 3.37 -4.59
C VAL A 55 -4.60 3.71 -3.19
N PHE A 56 -3.61 4.61 -3.08
CA PHE A 56 -3.16 5.13 -1.79
C PHE A 56 -4.30 5.80 -1.02
N SER A 57 -5.01 6.74 -1.64
CA SER A 57 -6.08 7.52 -1.00
C SER A 57 -7.22 6.63 -0.48
N LYS A 58 -7.60 5.59 -1.22
CA LYS A 58 -8.63 4.61 -0.81
C LYS A 58 -8.18 3.75 0.38
N ASN A 59 -6.88 3.58 0.59
CA ASN A 59 -6.33 2.67 1.58
C ASN A 59 -5.47 3.36 2.66
N SER A 60 -5.48 4.70 2.72
CA SER A 60 -4.58 5.48 3.57
C SER A 60 -4.63 5.02 5.04
N GLU A 61 -5.81 4.66 5.56
CA GLU A 61 -6.03 4.16 6.92
C GLU A 61 -5.31 2.84 7.25
N LYS A 62 -4.95 2.04 6.23
CA LYS A 62 -4.33 0.72 6.38
C LYS A 62 -2.80 0.79 6.45
N PHE A 63 -2.20 1.90 6.01
CA PHE A 63 -0.76 2.10 6.09
C PHE A 63 -0.33 2.44 7.53
N ASP A 64 0.91 2.13 7.87
CA ASP A 64 1.51 2.63 9.09
C ASP A 64 1.67 4.17 9.03
N LEU A 65 1.92 4.81 10.18
CA LEU A 65 2.01 6.27 10.28
C LEU A 65 3.13 6.87 9.43
N LYS A 66 4.28 6.18 9.32
CA LYS A 66 5.42 6.66 8.54
C LYS A 66 5.08 6.64 7.05
N SER A 67 4.61 5.50 6.56
CA SER A 67 4.25 5.30 5.15
C SER A 67 3.10 6.22 4.73
N ASN A 68 2.06 6.33 5.57
CA ASN A 68 0.95 7.25 5.31
C ASN A 68 1.41 8.70 5.18
N ASN A 69 2.17 9.22 6.15
CA ASN A 69 2.67 10.60 6.12
C ASN A 69 3.52 10.88 4.88
N PHE A 70 4.41 9.96 4.52
CA PHE A 70 5.27 10.08 3.35
C PHE A 70 4.44 10.19 2.06
N TRP A 71 3.53 9.25 1.83
CA TRP A 71 2.73 9.21 0.61
C TRP A 71 1.75 10.38 0.52
N CYS A 72 1.17 10.82 1.64
CA CYS A 72 0.34 12.01 1.67
C CYS A 72 1.08 13.28 1.24
N PHE A 73 2.32 13.43 1.72
CA PHE A 73 3.18 14.53 1.29
C PHE A 73 3.55 14.40 -0.19
N TYR A 74 3.98 13.21 -0.62
CA TYR A 74 4.40 12.95 -1.99
C TYR A 74 3.30 13.19 -3.03
N PHE A 75 2.07 12.75 -2.72
CA PHE A 75 0.92 12.94 -3.60
C PHE A 75 0.28 14.33 -3.46
N ASN A 76 0.79 15.19 -2.56
CA ASN A 76 0.23 16.50 -2.25
C ASN A 76 -1.27 16.43 -1.89
N LEU A 77 -1.62 15.48 -1.04
CA LEU A 77 -2.99 15.26 -0.59
C LEU A 77 -3.29 16.10 0.65
N ASP A 78 -4.55 16.52 0.79
CA ASP A 78 -5.00 17.21 1.99
C ASP A 78 -4.81 16.33 3.24
N LYS A 79 -4.25 16.90 4.30
CA LYS A 79 -3.92 16.17 5.54
C LYS A 79 -5.14 15.49 6.17
N SER A 80 -6.35 16.00 5.97
CA SER A 80 -7.58 15.37 6.49
C SER A 80 -7.84 13.98 5.90
N LYS A 81 -7.38 13.72 4.67
CA LYS A 81 -7.54 12.42 3.98
C LYS A 81 -6.54 11.35 4.45
N CYS A 82 -5.57 11.77 5.26
CA CYS A 82 -4.42 10.99 5.69
C CYS A 82 -4.49 10.58 7.15
N ILE A 83 -5.54 10.98 7.86
CA ILE A 83 -5.67 10.73 9.29
C ILE A 83 -5.91 9.24 9.52
N ARG A 84 -4.97 8.58 10.21
CA ARG A 84 -5.16 7.21 10.67
C ARG A 84 -6.20 7.19 11.79
N LYS A 85 -7.29 6.44 11.61
CA LYS A 85 -8.26 6.19 12.67
C LYS A 85 -7.58 5.39 13.79
N GLN A 86 -7.50 5.98 14.98
CA GLN A 86 -7.01 5.27 16.16
C GLN A 86 -8.02 4.19 16.56
N SER A 87 -7.51 3.03 16.99
CA SER A 87 -8.36 1.99 17.56
C SER A 87 -8.99 2.50 18.86
N THR A 88 -10.31 2.65 18.86
CA THR A 88 -11.06 3.01 20.07
C THR A 88 -11.31 1.82 21.00
N LYS A 89 -10.99 0.59 20.56
CA LYS A 89 -11.13 -0.61 21.38
C LYS A 89 -10.03 -0.70 22.42
N LYS A 90 -10.44 -0.74 23.69
CA LYS A 90 -9.58 -1.05 24.83
C LYS A 90 -9.07 -2.48 24.66
N GLN A 91 -7.76 -2.64 24.44
CA GLN A 91 -7.16 -3.96 24.33
C GLN A 91 -7.15 -4.62 25.72
N SER A 92 -7.70 -5.83 25.83
CA SER A 92 -7.60 -6.59 27.07
C SER A 92 -6.22 -7.27 27.13
N PRO A 93 -5.53 -7.25 28.28
CA PRO A 93 -4.22 -7.90 28.42
C PRO A 93 -4.26 -9.42 28.19
N PHE A 94 -5.44 -10.02 28.35
CA PHE A 94 -5.66 -11.45 28.19
C PHE A 94 -6.86 -11.68 27.27
N TRP A 95 -6.82 -12.74 26.47
CA TRP A 95 -8.00 -13.27 25.82
C TRP A 95 -8.96 -13.73 26.92
N ARG A 96 -10.20 -13.22 26.94
CA ARG A 96 -11.23 -13.78 27.82
C ARG A 96 -11.46 -15.23 27.36
N ARG A 97 -11.11 -16.16 28.23
CA ARG A 97 -11.25 -17.60 28.02
C ARG A 97 -12.71 -18.01 28.07
#